data_AF-A0A8E2DVX8-F1
#
_entry.id   AF-A0A8E2DVX8-F1
#
_cell.length_a   1.000
_cell.length_b   1.000
_cell.length_c   1.000
_cell.angle_alpha   90.00
_cell.angle_beta   90.00
_cell.angle_gamma   90.00
#
_symmetry.space_group_name_H-M   'P 1'
#
loop_
_entity.id
_entity.type
_entity.pdbx_description
1 polymer ?
#
loop_
_entity_poly.entity_id
_entity_poly.type
_entity_poly.pdbx_seq_one_letter_code
_entity_poly.pdbx_strand_id
1 'polypeptide(L)' 'KIILVTLLPYLIHKLQPLNIGYFRPLKHYYSVEVDNFYRYNYIEVNKEYFIKLYLVARVKAFTRKIIYSA' A
#
# COMPACT_ATOMS: atom_id res chain seq x y z
N LYS A 1 13.45 -5.96 26.36
CA LYS A 1 13.26 -7.39 26.04
C LYS A 1 12.55 -7.47 24.70
N ILE A 2 13.17 -8.01 23.67
CA ILE A 2 12.57 -8.17 22.34
C ILE A 2 12.00 -9.59 22.29
N ILE A 3 10.74 -9.73 21.86
CA ILE A 3 10.09 -11.04 21.66
C ILE A 3 9.97 -11.27 20.17
N LEU A 4 10.56 -12.36 19.70
CA LEU A 4 10.52 -12.76 18.30
C LEU A 4 9.27 -13.62 18.07
N VAL A 5 8.39 -13.15 17.21
CA VAL A 5 7.22 -13.90 16.77
C VAL A 5 7.53 -14.47 15.40
N THR A 6 7.66 -15.79 15.30
CA THR A 6 7.90 -16.48 14.03
C THR A 6 6.58 -16.83 13.36
N LEU A 7 6.46 -16.45 12.09
CA LEU A 7 5.36 -16.85 11.23
C LEU A 7 5.78 -18.08 10.42
N LEU A 8 4.84 -18.96 10.11
CA LEU A 8 5.09 -20.07 9.20
C LEU A 8 5.52 -19.52 7.83
N PRO A 9 6.60 -20.04 7.20
CA PRO A 9 7.18 -19.45 6.00
C PRO A 9 6.18 -19.25 4.86
N TYR A 10 5.33 -20.24 4.64
CA TYR A 10 4.31 -20.21 3.59
C TYR A 10 3.13 -19.27 3.90
N LEU A 11 3.02 -18.76 5.13
CA LEU A 11 1.96 -17.85 5.55
C LEU A 11 2.44 -16.40 5.70
N ILE A 12 3.73 -16.10 5.57
CA ILE A 12 4.28 -14.74 5.74
C ILE A 12 3.55 -13.72 4.84
N HIS A 13 3.34 -14.07 3.57
CA HIS A 13 2.64 -13.18 2.62
C HIS A 13 1.16 -12.92 2.99
N LYS A 14 0.55 -13.78 3.82
CA LYS A 14 -0.84 -13.66 4.27
C LYS A 14 -0.99 -13.13 5.69
N LEU A 15 -0.03 -13.42 6.57
CA LEU A 15 -0.13 -13.20 8.02
C LEU A 15 0.80 -12.10 8.52
N GLN A 16 1.76 -11.62 7.72
CA GLN A 16 2.61 -10.52 8.13
C GLN A 16 1.73 -9.28 8.35
N PRO A 17 1.64 -8.75 9.59
CA PRO A 17 0.71 -7.66 9.91
C PRO A 17 0.91 -6.43 9.05
N LEU A 18 2.18 -6.17 8.69
CA LEU A 18 2.55 -5.07 7.80
C LEU A 18 1.99 -5.25 6.38
N ASN A 19 1.94 -6.49 5.86
CA ASN A 19 1.40 -6.76 4.54
C ASN A 19 -0.13 -6.60 4.51
N ILE A 20 -0.83 -7.09 5.54
CA ILE A 20 -2.30 -7.07 5.61
C ILE A 20 -2.82 -5.67 5.94
N GLY A 21 -2.26 -5.03 6.97
CA GLY A 21 -2.81 -3.80 7.50
C GLY A 21 -2.24 -2.55 6.85
N TYR A 22 -0.93 -2.50 6.65
CA TYR A 22 -0.26 -1.28 6.17
C TYR A 22 -0.13 -1.26 4.64
N PHE A 23 0.40 -2.32 4.03
CA PHE A 23 0.66 -2.33 2.59
C PHE A 23 -0.56 -2.63 1.74
N ARG A 24 -1.56 -3.37 2.23
CA ARG A 24 -2.76 -3.67 1.45
C ARG A 24 -3.60 -2.43 1.12
N PRO A 25 -3.93 -1.52 2.06
CA PRO A 25 -4.63 -0.29 1.71
C PRO A 25 -3.79 0.60 0.80
N LEU A 26 -2.49 0.70 1.05
CA LEU A 26 -1.56 1.47 0.23
C LEU A 26 -1.56 0.97 -1.23
N LYS A 27 -1.46 -0.34 -1.43
CA LYS A 27 -1.52 -0.97 -2.75
C LYS A 27 -2.85 -0.65 -3.44
N HIS A 28 -3.97 -0.74 -2.72
CA HIS A 28 -5.29 -0.45 -3.27
C HIS A 28 -5.40 1.00 -3.75
N TYR A 29 -5.08 1.97 -2.90
CA TYR A 29 -5.16 3.39 -3.30
C TYR A 29 -4.15 3.74 -4.39
N TYR A 30 -2.94 3.17 -4.35
CA TYR A 30 -1.96 3.40 -5.40
C TYR A 30 -2.44 2.86 -6.75
N SER A 31 -3.03 1.67 -6.79
CA SER A 31 -3.66 1.14 -8.01
C SER A 31 -4.75 2.07 -8.54
N VAL A 32 -5.58 2.64 -7.67
CA VAL A 32 -6.61 3.63 -8.08
C VAL A 32 -5.98 4.89 -8.67
N GLU A 33 -4.91 5.43 -8.06
CA GLU A 33 -4.20 6.60 -8.59
C GLU A 33 -3.58 6.30 -9.95
N VAL A 34 -2.99 5.12 -10.14
CA VAL A 34 -2.41 4.66 -11.40
C VAL A 34 -3.49 4.48 -12.48
N ASP A 35 -4.62 3.87 -12.14
CA ASP A 35 -5.74 3.70 -13.08
C ASP A 35 -6.28 5.06 -13.53
N ASN A 36 -6.42 6.01 -12.60
CA ASN A 36 -6.81 7.39 -12.93
C ASN A 36 -5.76 8.07 -13.82
N PHE A 37 -4.48 7.89 -13.52
CA PHE A 37 -3.39 8.43 -14.33
C PHE A 37 -3.46 7.92 -15.78
N TYR A 38 -3.67 6.62 -16.00
CA TYR A 38 -3.87 6.07 -17.34
C TYR A 38 -5.13 6.59 -18.04
N ARG A 39 -6.24 6.80 -17.30
CA ARG A 39 -7.48 7.38 -17.84
C ARG A 39 -7.32 8.79 -18.38
N TYR A 40 -6.35 9.56 -17.86
CA TYR A 40 -6.02 10.90 -18.37
C TYR A 40 -5.03 10.88 -19.55
N ASN A 41 -4.91 9.75 -20.27
CA ASN A 41 -4.04 9.54 -21.43
C ASN A 41 -2.53 9.62 -21.15
N TYR A 42 -2.10 9.42 -19.89
CA TYR A 42 -0.68 9.22 -19.61
C TYR A 42 -0.27 7.78 -19.93
N ILE A 43 0.91 7.61 -20.53
CA ILE A 43 1.33 6.33 -21.14
C ILE A 43 2.22 5.50 -20.21
N GLU A 44 2.96 6.14 -19.30
CA GLU A 44 3.90 5.45 -18.43
C GLU A 44 4.07 6.17 -17.09
N VAL A 45 4.17 5.37 -16.01
CA VAL A 45 4.53 5.86 -14.69
C VAL A 45 6.05 5.85 -14.54
N ASN A 46 6.69 6.97 -14.86
CA ASN A 46 8.12 7.16 -14.58
C ASN A 46 8.35 7.36 -13.06
N LYS A 47 9.62 7.51 -12.64
CA LYS A 47 9.98 7.72 -11.22
C LYS A 47 9.30 8.93 -10.57
N GLU A 48 9.15 10.03 -11.29
CA GLU A 48 8.53 11.24 -10.74
C GLU A 48 7.03 11.06 -10.53
N TYR A 49 6.34 10.49 -11.52
CA TYR A 49 4.92 10.16 -11.41
C TYR A 49 4.68 9.10 -10.35
N PHE A 50 5.55 8.09 -10.24
CA PHE A 50 5.51 7.12 -9.15
C PHE A 50 5.49 7.81 -7.79
N ILE A 51 6.43 8.73 -7.53
CA ILE A 51 6.52 9.44 -6.26
C ILE A 51 5.24 10.28 -6.01
N LYS A 52 4.75 10.99 -7.03
CA LYS A 52 3.53 11.81 -6.92
C LYS A 52 2.31 10.95 -6.57
N LEU A 53 2.06 9.89 -7.33
CA LEU A 53 0.93 8.97 -7.12
C LEU A 53 1.05 8.26 -5.77
N TYR A 54 2.26 7.85 -5.39
CA TYR A 54 2.56 7.25 -4.09
C TYR A 54 2.22 8.18 -2.93
N LEU A 55 2.63 9.46 -3.00
CA LEU A 55 2.35 10.44 -1.93
C LEU A 55 0.84 10.63 -1.73
N VAL A 56 0.07 10.72 -2.82
CA VAL A 56 -1.39 10.82 -2.78
C VAL A 56 -2.00 9.55 -2.17
N ALA A 57 -1.60 8.38 -2.66
CA ALA A 57 -2.08 7.10 -2.14
C ALA A 57 -1.75 6.91 -0.66
N ARG A 58 -0.57 7.36 -0.21
CA ARG A 58 -0.12 7.29 1.17
C ARG A 58 -1.02 8.06 2.13
N VAL A 59 -1.40 9.29 1.77
CA VAL A 59 -2.29 10.13 2.59
C VAL A 59 -3.68 9.49 2.69
N LYS A 60 -4.17 8.88 1.61
CA LYS A 60 -5.47 8.18 1.59
C LYS A 60 -5.43 6.87 2.38
N ALA A 61 -4.35 6.11 2.28
CA ALA A 61 -4.19 4.82 2.93
C ALA A 61 -3.98 4.92 4.45
N PHE A 62 -3.19 5.89 4.92
CA PHE A 62 -2.79 5.98 6.32
C PHE A 62 -3.65 6.93 7.13
N THR A 63 -4.96 6.66 7.12
CA THR A 63 -5.90 7.33 8.00
C THR A 63 -6.12 6.49 9.27
N ARG A 64 -6.44 7.14 10.38
CA ARG A 64 -6.77 6.45 11.65
C ARG A 64 -7.86 5.39 11.44
N LYS A 65 -8.87 5.71 10.64
CA LYS A 65 -9.97 4.80 10.30
C LYS A 65 -9.47 3.49 9.68
N ILE A 66 -8.56 3.57 8.71
CA ILE A 66 -8.03 2.39 8.02
C ILE A 66 -7.08 1.61 8.92
N ILE A 67 -6.21 2.30 9.65
CA ILE A 67 -5.24 1.68 10.56
C ILE A 67 -5.93 0.91 11.69
N TYR A 68 -7.00 1.47 12.27
CA TYR A 68 -7.77 0.82 13.34
C TYR A 68 -8.79 -0.23 12.85
N SER A 69 -9.04 -0.28 11.54
CA SER A 69 -9.92 -1.29 10.92
C SER A 69 -9.15 -2.51 10.39
N ALA A 70 -7.83 -2.49 10.43
CA ALA A 70 -6.94 -3.52 9.90
C ALA A 70 -6.66 -4.64 10.90
#